data_AF-A0A378LUM6-F1
#
_entry.id   AF-A0A378LUM6-F1
#
_cell.length_a   1.000
_cell.length_b   1.000
_cell.length_c   1.000
_cell.angle_alpha   90.00
_cell.angle_beta   90.00
_cell.angle_gamma   90.00
#
_symmetry.space_group_name_H-M   'P 1'
#
loop_
_entity.id
_entity.type
_entity.pdbx_description
1 polymer ?
#
loop_
_entity_poly.entity_id
_entity_poly.type
_entity_poly.pdbx_seq_one_letter_code
_entity_poly.pdbx_strand_id
1 'polypeptide(L)'
;MRIDFSLLRLLHLYNYQKVKGEQCPLELFKRKINPIELSTCMRHLYLFNESQFEPHAEEFKLTLEQLKTPRLHQKPIEFDALQGAQVYQFLLYWVIGGLNNKKPFDDERILGSVRAICRNYELSLSSIKRETWEQNQPVILALLSDAKHLLKLTKMVKLPLEEKKALLKKVCERCTWVRDLGFFEITPNIDYRAFIDQEDMMVHLYNILKLARIKTDLEFNKISTDEKAMGFVFSSSKDRLREKLQKIEQLQEILIREEPSLKKMDESYIQDSDCKAH
;
A
#
# COMPACT_ATOMS: atom_id res chain seq x y z
N MET A 1 0.96 6.30 9.70
CA MET A 1 2.29 6.47 9.07
C MET A 1 2.05 6.54 7.59
N ARG A 2 2.35 7.70 6.99
CA ARG A 2 2.18 7.91 5.56
C ARG A 2 3.26 7.17 4.80
N ILE A 3 2.87 6.47 3.74
CA ILE A 3 3.81 5.84 2.82
C ILE A 3 3.90 6.75 1.61
N ASP A 4 5.11 7.16 1.25
CA ASP A 4 5.34 7.83 -0.02
C ASP A 4 5.62 6.77 -1.09
N PHE A 5 4.60 6.47 -1.90
CA PHE A 5 4.74 5.49 -2.97
C PHE A 5 5.67 5.96 -4.09
N SER A 6 5.90 7.27 -4.26
CA SER A 6 6.81 7.77 -5.30
C SER A 6 8.24 7.27 -5.12
N LEU A 7 8.60 6.90 -3.89
CA LEU A 7 9.90 6.34 -3.53
C LEU A 7 9.99 4.83 -3.73
N LEU A 8 8.88 4.15 -4.03
CA LEU A 8 8.85 2.70 -4.08
C LEU A 8 9.34 2.17 -5.43
N ARG A 9 10.20 1.15 -5.40
CA ARG A 9 10.74 0.48 -6.58
C ARG A 9 10.69 -1.04 -6.40
N LEU A 10 10.47 -1.76 -7.49
CA LEU A 10 10.47 -3.21 -7.50
C LEU A 10 11.12 -3.74 -8.77
N LEU A 11 12.16 -4.55 -8.62
CA LEU A 11 12.69 -5.38 -9.69
C LEU A 11 12.09 -6.78 -9.56
N HIS A 12 11.32 -7.19 -10.57
CA HIS A 12 10.71 -8.51 -10.67
C HIS A 12 11.38 -9.30 -11.79
N LEU A 13 12.01 -10.42 -11.46
CA LEU A 13 12.56 -11.35 -12.44
C LEU A 13 11.67 -12.59 -12.61
N TYR A 14 11.40 -12.95 -13.85
CA TYR A 14 10.61 -14.11 -14.23
C TYR A 14 11.52 -15.31 -14.52
N ASN A 15 11.18 -16.48 -13.97
CA ASN A 15 11.86 -17.74 -14.25
C ASN A 15 13.40 -17.70 -14.07
N TYR A 16 13.90 -16.79 -13.24
CA TYR A 16 15.33 -16.62 -13.01
C TYR A 16 15.91 -17.87 -12.33
N GLN A 17 16.95 -18.45 -12.93
CA GLN A 17 17.67 -19.58 -12.36
C GLN A 17 19.14 -19.17 -12.20
N LYS A 18 19.63 -19.19 -10.95
CA LYS A 18 21.06 -18.96 -10.67
C LYS A 18 21.86 -20.14 -11.23
N VAL A 19 22.76 -19.87 -12.18
CA VAL A 19 23.66 -20.89 -12.74
C VAL A 19 24.76 -21.23 -11.72
N LYS A 20 25.01 -22.53 -11.52
CA LYS A 20 26.03 -23.01 -10.59
C LYS A 20 27.42 -22.66 -11.14
N GLY A 21 28.27 -22.07 -10.29
CA GLY A 21 29.67 -21.77 -10.62
C GLY A 21 29.92 -20.42 -11.30
N GLU A 22 28.87 -19.66 -11.65
CA GLU A 22 29.01 -18.34 -12.25
C GLU A 22 28.72 -17.20 -11.26
N GLN A 23 29.36 -16.04 -11.48
CA GLN A 23 29.02 -14.81 -10.76
C GLN A 23 27.60 -14.38 -11.16
N CYS A 24 26.72 -14.33 -10.16
CA CYS A 24 25.32 -13.96 -10.36
C CYS A 24 25.24 -12.45 -10.67
N PRO A 25 24.57 -12.04 -11.78
CA PRO A 25 24.49 -10.64 -12.19
C PRO A 25 23.84 -9.74 -11.13
N LEU A 26 23.02 -10.34 -10.25
CA LEU A 26 22.35 -9.62 -9.16
C LEU A 26 23.22 -9.46 -7.91
N GLU A 27 24.41 -10.06 -7.81
CA GLU A 27 25.22 -9.97 -6.57
C GLU A 27 25.65 -8.52 -6.28
N LEU A 28 26.04 -7.78 -7.31
CA LEU A 28 26.40 -6.37 -7.16
C LEU A 28 25.18 -5.54 -6.75
N PHE A 29 24.05 -5.75 -7.42
CA PHE A 29 22.77 -5.13 -7.11
C PHE A 29 22.35 -5.39 -5.65
N LYS A 30 22.33 -6.66 -5.22
CA LYS A 30 21.98 -7.05 -3.85
C LYS A 30 22.90 -6.43 -2.81
N ARG A 31 24.20 -6.33 -3.11
CA ARG A 31 25.18 -5.75 -2.18
C ARG A 31 25.06 -4.23 -2.08
N LYS A 32 24.76 -3.54 -3.18
CA LYS A 32 24.73 -2.07 -3.25
C LYS A 32 23.36 -1.51 -2.88
N ILE A 33 22.32 -1.97 -3.56
CA ILE A 33 20.94 -1.51 -3.36
C ILE A 33 20.35 -2.13 -2.08
N ASN A 34 20.78 -3.33 -1.70
CA ASN A 34 20.34 -3.99 -0.47
C ASN A 34 18.80 -4.11 -0.32
N PRO A 35 18.10 -4.71 -1.31
CA PRO A 35 16.64 -4.79 -1.33
C PRO A 35 16.08 -5.81 -0.32
N ILE A 36 14.78 -5.72 -0.03
CA ILE A 36 14.03 -6.84 0.54
C ILE A 36 13.80 -7.88 -0.55
N GLU A 37 14.31 -9.09 -0.32
CA GLU A 37 14.16 -10.21 -1.25
C GLU A 37 12.88 -11.00 -0.95
N LEU A 38 11.77 -10.65 -1.63
CA LEU A 38 10.49 -11.36 -1.57
C LEU A 38 10.45 -12.57 -2.53
N SER A 39 11.46 -13.43 -2.46
CA SER A 39 11.62 -14.54 -3.41
C SER A 39 10.76 -15.76 -3.06
N THR A 40 10.15 -16.37 -4.08
CA THR A 40 9.51 -17.69 -4.06
C THR A 40 10.16 -18.58 -5.11
N CYS A 41 9.78 -19.86 -5.20
CA CYS A 41 10.33 -20.80 -6.18
C CYS A 41 10.15 -20.38 -7.65
N MET A 42 9.19 -19.49 -7.96
CA MET A 42 8.86 -19.08 -9.34
C MET A 42 9.07 -17.57 -9.59
N ARG A 43 9.28 -16.77 -8.54
CA ARG A 43 9.33 -15.30 -8.65
C ARG A 43 10.41 -14.74 -7.75
N HIS A 44 11.27 -13.92 -8.34
CA HIS A 44 12.26 -13.16 -7.60
C HIS A 44 11.83 -11.70 -7.61
N LEU A 45 11.50 -11.18 -6.43
CA LEU A 45 10.98 -9.84 -6.24
C LEU A 45 11.93 -9.09 -5.30
N TYR A 46 12.49 -8.00 -5.77
CA TYR A 46 13.43 -7.17 -5.02
C TYR A 46 12.81 -5.81 -4.78
N LEU A 47 12.27 -5.61 -3.56
CA LEU A 47 11.64 -4.37 -3.15
C LEU A 47 12.68 -3.45 -2.52
N PHE A 48 12.74 -2.19 -2.95
CA PHE A 48 13.64 -1.19 -2.41
C PHE A 48 13.04 0.21 -2.53
N ASN A 49 13.60 1.13 -1.76
CA ASN A 49 13.24 2.55 -1.75
C ASN A 49 14.21 3.36 -2.63
N GLU A 50 13.77 4.51 -3.12
CA GLU A 50 14.58 5.52 -3.80
C GLU A 50 15.85 5.87 -3.02
N SER A 51 15.77 5.98 -1.69
CA SER A 51 16.95 6.26 -0.85
C SER A 51 18.05 5.19 -0.95
N GLN A 52 17.67 3.95 -1.29
CA GLN A 52 18.60 2.85 -1.53
C GLN A 52 19.11 2.82 -2.97
N PHE A 53 18.36 3.42 -3.89
CA PHE A 53 18.60 3.40 -5.32
C PHE A 53 19.41 4.59 -5.81
N GLU A 54 19.07 5.81 -5.39
CA GLU A 54 19.64 7.06 -5.91
C GLU A 54 21.18 7.09 -5.85
N PRO A 55 21.85 6.66 -4.77
CA PRO A 55 23.32 6.64 -4.71
C PRO A 55 23.97 5.62 -5.66
N HIS A 56 23.17 4.74 -6.27
CA HIS A 56 23.59 3.55 -7.01
C HIS A 56 22.84 3.40 -8.35
N ALA A 57 22.33 4.51 -8.90
CA ALA A 57 21.49 4.52 -10.09
C ALA A 57 22.21 3.94 -11.32
N GLU A 58 23.50 4.25 -11.48
CA GLU A 58 24.33 3.72 -12.57
C GLU A 58 24.53 2.20 -12.44
N GLU A 59 24.82 1.70 -11.23
CA GLU A 59 24.94 0.26 -11.00
C GLU A 59 23.63 -0.48 -11.22
N PHE A 60 22.50 0.14 -10.89
CA PHE A 60 21.18 -0.42 -11.20
C PHE A 60 20.96 -0.50 -12.71
N LYS A 61 21.27 0.56 -13.45
CA LYS A 61 21.17 0.58 -14.92
C LYS A 61 22.05 -0.51 -15.55
N LEU A 62 23.30 -0.64 -15.11
CA LEU A 62 24.21 -1.71 -15.53
C LEU A 62 23.64 -3.10 -15.22
N THR A 63 22.98 -3.27 -14.07
CA THR A 63 22.30 -4.53 -13.72
C THR A 63 21.19 -4.84 -14.72
N LEU A 64 20.36 -3.85 -15.08
CA LEU A 64 19.29 -4.04 -16.07
C LEU A 64 19.84 -4.39 -17.46
N GLU A 65 20.93 -3.76 -17.87
CA GLU A 65 21.62 -4.06 -19.14
C GLU A 65 22.19 -5.49 -19.15
N GLN A 66 22.77 -5.92 -18.03
CA GLN A 66 23.25 -7.31 -17.88
C GLN A 66 22.11 -8.32 -17.92
N LEU A 67 20.95 -8.03 -17.33
CA LEU A 67 19.78 -8.90 -17.38
C LEU A 67 19.21 -9.03 -18.79
N LYS A 68 19.29 -7.97 -19.61
CA LYS A 68 18.87 -7.98 -21.02
C LYS A 68 19.82 -8.74 -21.94
N THR A 69 21.07 -8.93 -21.53
CA THR A 69 22.10 -9.56 -22.35
C THR A 69 22.16 -11.05 -22.07
N PRO A 70 21.57 -11.92 -22.91
CA PRO A 70 21.62 -13.35 -22.68
C PRO A 70 23.05 -13.84 -22.73
N ARG A 71 23.48 -14.58 -21.70
CA ARG A 71 24.76 -15.30 -21.74
C ARG A 71 24.66 -16.48 -22.71
N LEU A 72 25.81 -16.97 -23.17
CA LEU A 72 25.89 -18.12 -24.07
C LEU A 72 25.08 -19.29 -23.49
N HIS A 73 24.16 -19.86 -24.27
CA HIS A 73 23.26 -20.97 -23.88
C HIS A 73 22.20 -20.66 -22.81
N GLN A 74 21.99 -19.39 -22.44
CA GLN A 74 20.92 -18.99 -21.52
C GLN A 74 19.76 -18.32 -22.27
N LYS A 75 18.53 -18.59 -21.80
CA LYS A 75 17.37 -17.82 -22.25
C LYS A 75 17.48 -16.39 -21.70
N PRO A 76 17.02 -15.36 -22.45
CA PRO A 76 16.88 -14.02 -21.92
C PRO A 76 16.07 -14.03 -20.62
N ILE A 77 16.52 -13.26 -19.63
CA ILE A 77 15.79 -13.08 -18.39
C ILE A 77 14.70 -12.06 -18.67
N GLU A 78 13.44 -12.49 -18.59
CA GLU A 78 12.30 -11.57 -18.57
C GLU A 78 12.25 -10.88 -17.21
N PHE A 79 12.06 -9.57 -17.22
CA PHE A 79 11.94 -8.78 -15.99
C PHE A 79 11.08 -7.55 -16.17
N ASP A 80 10.50 -7.11 -15.05
CA ASP A 80 9.83 -5.82 -14.92
C ASP A 80 10.55 -4.96 -13.87
N ALA A 81 10.71 -3.68 -14.17
CA ALA A 81 11.15 -2.66 -13.22
C ALA A 81 9.97 -1.72 -12.95
N LEU A 82 9.25 -1.97 -11.86
CA LEU A 82 8.08 -1.20 -11.46
C LEU A 82 8.49 -0.08 -10.49
N GLN A 83 7.77 1.04 -10.56
CA GLN A 83 8.00 2.22 -9.72
C GLN A 83 6.69 2.86 -9.27
N GLY A 84 6.63 3.48 -8.09
CA GLY A 84 5.42 4.19 -7.67
C GLY A 84 4.32 3.28 -7.12
N ALA A 85 3.09 3.78 -7.14
CA ALA A 85 1.90 3.09 -6.64
C ALA A 85 1.66 1.70 -7.31
N GLN A 86 2.03 1.54 -8.58
CA GLN A 86 1.92 0.25 -9.30
C GLN A 86 2.74 -0.87 -8.63
N VAL A 87 3.82 -0.55 -7.92
CA VAL A 87 4.57 -1.55 -7.14
C VAL A 87 3.68 -2.13 -6.04
N TYR A 88 3.02 -1.25 -5.28
CA TYR A 88 2.14 -1.67 -4.19
C TYR A 88 0.93 -2.46 -4.70
N GLN A 89 0.30 -1.98 -5.78
CA GLN A 89 -0.78 -2.69 -6.47
C GLN A 89 -0.37 -4.10 -6.92
N PHE A 90 0.80 -4.21 -7.58
CA PHE A 90 1.34 -5.48 -8.02
C PHE A 90 1.56 -6.43 -6.84
N LEU A 91 2.19 -5.94 -5.76
CA LEU A 91 2.46 -6.73 -4.57
C LEU A 91 1.16 -7.20 -3.91
N LEU A 92 0.14 -6.35 -3.78
CA LEU A 92 -1.16 -6.77 -3.25
C LEU A 92 -1.73 -7.92 -4.07
N TYR A 93 -1.81 -7.76 -5.39
CA TYR A 93 -2.38 -8.76 -6.29
C TYR A 93 -1.59 -10.08 -6.27
N TRP A 94 -0.27 -10.01 -6.21
CA TRP A 94 0.59 -11.17 -6.09
C TRP A 94 0.41 -11.89 -4.76
N VAL A 95 0.43 -11.18 -3.63
CA VAL A 95 0.37 -11.76 -2.29
C VAL A 95 -0.96 -12.47 -2.03
N ILE A 96 -2.06 -11.97 -2.60
CA ILE A 96 -3.37 -12.65 -2.54
C ILE A 96 -3.49 -13.82 -3.54
N GLY A 97 -2.42 -14.18 -4.25
CA GLY A 97 -2.37 -15.33 -5.15
C GLY A 97 -2.89 -15.08 -6.57
N GLY A 98 -3.03 -13.83 -6.99
CA GLY A 98 -3.54 -13.48 -8.34
C GLY A 98 -2.62 -13.88 -9.49
N LEU A 99 -1.35 -14.19 -9.21
CA LEU A 99 -0.35 -14.66 -10.18
C LEU A 99 -0.05 -16.17 -10.07
N ASN A 100 -0.83 -16.92 -9.28
CA ASN A 100 -0.65 -18.36 -9.09
C ASN A 100 -1.57 -19.14 -10.04
N ASN A 101 -0.98 -19.77 -11.06
CA ASN A 101 -1.73 -20.53 -12.05
C ASN A 101 -2.32 -21.84 -11.50
N LYS A 102 -1.73 -22.41 -10.43
CA LYS A 102 -2.17 -23.71 -9.87
C LYS A 102 -3.29 -23.55 -8.84
N LYS A 103 -3.23 -22.49 -8.04
CA LYS A 103 -4.18 -22.18 -6.95
C LYS A 103 -4.49 -20.68 -6.91
N PRO A 104 -5.14 -20.12 -7.95
CA PRO A 104 -5.41 -18.70 -8.01
C PRO A 104 -6.33 -18.28 -6.87
N PHE A 105 -5.89 -17.30 -6.08
CA PHE A 105 -6.61 -16.75 -4.93
C PHE A 105 -6.91 -17.73 -3.76
N ASP A 106 -6.31 -18.92 -3.78
CA ASP A 106 -6.51 -19.97 -2.78
C ASP A 106 -5.17 -20.47 -2.19
N ASP A 107 -4.08 -19.76 -2.46
CA ASP A 107 -2.75 -20.09 -1.94
C ASP A 107 -2.31 -19.16 -0.81
N GLU A 108 -2.83 -19.42 0.40
CA GLU A 108 -2.47 -18.67 1.60
C GLU A 108 -0.97 -18.76 1.95
N ARG A 109 -0.25 -19.73 1.38
CA ARG A 109 1.18 -19.92 1.62
C ARG A 109 2.00 -18.75 1.10
N ILE A 110 1.54 -18.04 0.06
CA ILE A 110 2.27 -16.86 -0.47
C ILE A 110 2.37 -15.79 0.62
N LEU A 111 1.25 -15.41 1.22
CA LEU A 111 1.23 -14.47 2.36
C LEU A 111 2.02 -15.01 3.56
N GLY A 112 1.93 -16.31 3.84
CA GLY A 112 2.74 -16.97 4.88
C GLY A 112 4.25 -16.83 4.64
N SER A 113 4.72 -17.08 3.41
CA SER A 113 6.12 -16.93 3.01
C SER A 113 6.59 -15.48 3.10
N VAL A 114 5.77 -14.52 2.64
CA VAL A 114 6.10 -13.09 2.76
C VAL A 114 6.25 -12.70 4.23
N ARG A 115 5.33 -13.10 5.12
CA ARG A 115 5.47 -12.85 6.56
C ARG A 115 6.75 -13.44 7.15
N ALA A 116 7.12 -14.65 6.76
CA ALA A 116 8.34 -15.29 7.23
C ALA A 116 9.59 -14.51 6.77
N ILE A 117 9.61 -14.06 5.51
CA ILE A 117 10.69 -13.21 4.98
C ILE A 117 10.79 -11.91 5.78
N CYS A 118 9.68 -11.19 5.96
CA CYS A 118 9.65 -9.94 6.71
C CYS A 118 10.15 -10.11 8.14
N ARG A 119 9.70 -11.17 8.84
CA ARG A 119 10.16 -11.48 10.20
C ARG A 119 11.67 -11.77 10.27
N ASN A 120 12.24 -12.38 9.23
CA ASN A 120 13.69 -12.61 9.15
C ASN A 120 14.49 -11.31 8.99
N TYR A 121 13.93 -10.28 8.37
CA TYR A 121 14.55 -8.95 8.29
C TYR A 121 14.39 -8.22 9.63
N GLU A 122 13.18 -8.20 10.18
CA GLU A 122 12.84 -7.56 11.45
C GLU A 122 13.71 -8.07 12.62
N LEU A 123 13.94 -9.38 12.70
CA LEU A 123 14.71 -10.01 13.77
C LEU A 123 16.20 -10.18 13.45
N SER A 124 16.67 -9.63 12.33
CA SER A 124 18.07 -9.81 11.92
C SER A 124 19.04 -9.05 12.82
N LEU A 125 20.16 -9.70 13.20
CA LEU A 125 21.28 -9.02 13.87
C LEU A 125 22.20 -8.28 12.89
N SER A 126 22.02 -8.49 11.57
CA SER A 126 22.80 -7.80 10.54
C SER A 126 22.37 -6.33 10.44
N SER A 127 23.32 -5.39 10.63
CA SER A 127 23.07 -3.96 10.47
C SER A 127 22.47 -3.62 9.10
N ILE A 128 23.03 -4.21 8.05
CA ILE A 128 22.58 -4.07 6.66
C ILE A 128 21.10 -4.47 6.50
N LYS A 129 20.69 -5.62 7.05
CA LYS A 129 19.29 -6.07 6.97
C LYS A 129 18.35 -5.22 7.82
N ARG A 130 18.82 -4.73 8.98
CA ARG A 130 18.05 -3.84 9.84
C ARG A 130 17.79 -2.50 9.16
N GLU A 131 18.79 -1.93 8.53
CA GLU A 131 18.64 -0.70 7.75
C GLU A 131 17.64 -0.88 6.60
N THR A 132 17.76 -1.95 5.81
CA THR A 132 16.76 -2.29 4.78
C THR A 132 15.36 -2.40 5.36
N TRP A 133 15.23 -3.06 6.52
CA TRP A 133 13.96 -3.24 7.19
C TRP A 133 13.37 -1.88 7.58
N GLU A 134 14.12 -1.05 8.29
CA GLU A 134 13.67 0.26 8.76
C GLU A 134 13.17 1.14 7.60
N GLN A 135 13.87 1.15 6.45
CA GLN A 135 13.50 1.92 5.27
C GLN A 135 12.21 1.41 4.58
N ASN A 136 11.94 0.10 4.64
CA ASN A 136 10.81 -0.53 3.92
C ASN A 136 9.69 -1.01 4.86
N GLN A 137 9.87 -0.92 6.17
CA GLN A 137 8.91 -1.38 7.18
C GLN A 137 7.52 -0.76 6.98
N PRO A 138 7.37 0.55 6.70
CA PRO A 138 6.06 1.15 6.50
C PRO A 138 5.24 0.47 5.40
N VAL A 139 5.84 0.27 4.23
CA VAL A 139 5.18 -0.33 3.08
C VAL A 139 4.92 -1.82 3.29
N ILE A 140 5.85 -2.54 3.93
CA ILE A 140 5.68 -3.97 4.21
C ILE A 140 4.57 -4.22 5.22
N LEU A 141 4.53 -3.49 6.33
CA LEU A 141 3.48 -3.68 7.34
C LEU A 141 2.10 -3.35 6.78
N ALA A 142 2.02 -2.29 5.99
CA ALA A 142 0.83 -1.95 5.23
C ALA A 142 0.40 -3.07 4.28
N LEU A 143 1.33 -3.58 3.45
CA LEU A 143 1.08 -4.69 2.53
C LEU A 143 0.55 -5.94 3.25
N LEU A 144 1.18 -6.32 4.37
CA LEU A 144 0.80 -7.50 5.15
C LEU A 144 -0.60 -7.37 5.78
N SER A 145 -0.95 -6.16 6.23
CA SER A 145 -2.27 -5.85 6.75
C SER A 145 -3.33 -5.96 5.65
N ASP A 146 -3.13 -5.25 4.55
CA ASP A 146 -4.13 -5.14 3.48
C ASP A 146 -4.33 -6.48 2.77
N ALA A 147 -3.23 -7.19 2.49
CA ALA A 147 -3.29 -8.51 1.89
C ALA A 147 -4.09 -9.50 2.77
N LYS A 148 -4.03 -9.39 4.10
CA LYS A 148 -4.84 -10.22 5.01
C LYS A 148 -6.34 -9.96 4.82
N HIS A 149 -6.74 -8.69 4.65
CA HIS A 149 -8.14 -8.33 4.44
C HIS A 149 -8.62 -8.69 3.03
N LEU A 150 -7.80 -8.40 2.01
CA LEU A 150 -8.07 -8.75 0.62
C LEU A 150 -8.15 -10.27 0.40
N LEU A 151 -7.31 -11.06 1.05
CA LEU A 151 -7.37 -12.53 0.98
C LEU A 151 -8.66 -13.09 1.59
N LYS A 152 -9.26 -12.42 2.58
CA LYS A 152 -10.61 -12.78 3.05
C LYS A 152 -11.67 -12.44 2.01
N LEU A 153 -11.53 -11.28 1.36
CA LEU A 153 -12.44 -10.83 0.32
C LEU A 153 -12.45 -11.78 -0.88
N THR A 154 -11.30 -12.34 -1.28
CA THR A 154 -11.23 -13.30 -2.39
C THR A 154 -12.12 -14.52 -2.18
N LYS A 155 -12.34 -14.94 -0.93
CA LYS A 155 -13.22 -16.07 -0.57
C LYS A 155 -14.71 -15.71 -0.68
N MET A 156 -15.06 -14.43 -0.61
CA MET A 156 -16.44 -13.94 -0.73
C MET A 156 -16.85 -13.75 -2.20
N VAL A 157 -15.89 -13.47 -3.08
CA VAL A 157 -16.14 -13.28 -4.52
C VAL A 157 -16.34 -14.63 -5.21
N LYS A 158 -17.61 -14.93 -5.56
CA LYS A 158 -18.06 -16.12 -6.28
C LYS A 158 -18.32 -15.79 -7.76
N LEU A 159 -17.26 -15.55 -8.51
CA LEU A 159 -17.30 -15.29 -9.95
C LEU A 159 -16.47 -16.35 -10.71
N PRO A 160 -16.70 -16.55 -12.01
CA PRO A 160 -15.78 -17.27 -12.89
C PRO A 160 -14.36 -16.74 -12.78
N LEU A 161 -13.35 -17.59 -12.94
CA LEU A 161 -11.96 -17.26 -12.61
C LEU A 161 -11.44 -16.00 -13.32
N GLU A 162 -11.71 -15.82 -14.61
CA GLU A 162 -11.21 -14.67 -15.36
C GLU A 162 -11.90 -13.37 -14.94
N GLU A 163 -13.21 -13.40 -14.70
CA GLU A 163 -13.95 -12.25 -14.13
C GLU A 163 -13.46 -11.93 -12.71
N LYS A 164 -13.23 -12.95 -11.89
CA LYS A 164 -12.67 -12.82 -10.54
C LYS A 164 -11.28 -12.19 -10.57
N LYS A 165 -10.41 -12.56 -11.51
CA LYS A 165 -9.09 -11.93 -11.69
C LYS A 165 -9.22 -10.45 -12.04
N ALA A 166 -10.06 -10.13 -13.02
CA ALA A 166 -10.29 -8.74 -13.43
C ALA A 166 -10.84 -7.88 -12.29
N LEU A 167 -11.83 -8.39 -11.55
CA LEU A 167 -12.38 -7.71 -10.38
C LEU A 167 -11.35 -7.52 -9.28
N LEU A 168 -10.64 -8.58 -8.87
CA LEU A 168 -9.67 -8.49 -7.78
C LEU A 168 -8.46 -7.62 -8.13
N LYS A 169 -8.08 -7.52 -9.41
CA LYS A 169 -7.08 -6.55 -9.86
C LYS A 169 -7.56 -5.11 -9.62
N LYS A 170 -8.82 -4.79 -9.99
CA LYS A 170 -9.43 -3.47 -9.70
C LYS A 170 -9.56 -3.20 -8.20
N VAL A 171 -9.88 -4.21 -7.41
CA VAL A 171 -9.90 -4.10 -5.94
C VAL A 171 -8.51 -3.72 -5.40
N CYS A 172 -7.43 -4.34 -5.89
CA CYS A 172 -6.06 -3.98 -5.51
C CYS A 172 -5.69 -2.56 -5.95
N GLU A 173 -6.12 -2.12 -7.14
CA GLU A 173 -5.96 -0.75 -7.63
C GLU A 173 -6.62 0.26 -6.69
N ARG A 174 -7.89 0.03 -6.35
CA ARG A 174 -8.66 0.86 -5.43
C ARG A 174 -8.03 0.91 -4.04
N CYS A 175 -7.65 -0.24 -3.47
CA CYS A 175 -6.96 -0.31 -2.19
C CYS A 175 -5.65 0.52 -2.19
N THR A 176 -4.89 0.43 -3.29
CA THR A 176 -3.65 1.20 -3.47
C THR A 176 -3.95 2.70 -3.52
N TRP A 177 -4.95 3.11 -4.30
CA TRP A 177 -5.37 4.52 -4.40
C TRP A 177 -5.80 5.10 -3.04
N VAL A 178 -6.62 4.36 -2.28
CA VAL A 178 -7.05 4.75 -0.93
C VAL A 178 -5.85 4.90 0.01
N ARG A 179 -4.84 4.03 -0.10
CA ARG A 179 -3.60 4.14 0.68
C ARG A 179 -2.78 5.35 0.29
N ASP A 180 -2.56 5.56 -1.01
CA ASP A 180 -1.72 6.63 -1.55
C ASP A 180 -2.23 8.02 -1.15
N LEU A 181 -3.56 8.19 -1.16
CA LEU A 181 -4.19 9.44 -0.71
C LEU A 181 -4.12 9.66 0.81
N GLY A 182 -3.84 8.61 1.60
CA GLY A 182 -3.69 8.68 3.05
C GLY A 182 -4.98 8.48 3.85
N PHE A 183 -6.01 7.85 3.28
CA PHE A 183 -7.28 7.61 3.99
C PHE A 183 -7.10 6.78 5.27
N PHE A 184 -6.20 5.80 5.25
CA PHE A 184 -5.93 4.92 6.39
C PHE A 184 -5.29 5.63 7.59
N GLU A 185 -4.72 6.83 7.41
CA GLU A 185 -4.18 7.64 8.51
C GLU A 185 -5.29 8.32 9.31
N ILE A 186 -6.39 8.64 8.65
CA ILE A 186 -7.57 9.26 9.27
C ILE A 186 -8.52 8.17 9.79
N THR A 187 -8.64 7.08 9.03
CA THR A 187 -9.70 6.10 9.18
C THR A 187 -9.15 4.67 9.16
N PRO A 188 -8.74 4.11 10.31
CA PRO A 188 -8.14 2.77 10.34
C PRO A 188 -9.14 1.63 10.08
N ASN A 189 -10.45 1.89 10.12
CA ASN A 189 -11.52 0.90 10.08
C ASN A 189 -12.24 0.82 8.71
N ILE A 190 -11.53 1.02 7.61
CA ILE A 190 -12.11 0.91 6.25
C ILE A 190 -12.55 -0.54 5.99
N ASP A 191 -13.78 -0.72 5.50
CA ASP A 191 -14.30 -2.02 5.07
C ASP A 191 -13.83 -2.31 3.64
N TYR A 192 -12.97 -3.32 3.53
CA TYR A 192 -12.44 -3.81 2.26
C TYR A 192 -13.51 -4.34 1.30
N ARG A 193 -14.69 -4.71 1.80
CA ARG A 193 -15.82 -5.12 0.94
C ARG A 193 -16.27 -3.99 0.01
N ALA A 194 -16.18 -2.75 0.48
CA ALA A 194 -16.54 -1.59 -0.32
C ALA A 194 -15.66 -1.48 -1.58
N PHE A 195 -14.44 -2.02 -1.61
CA PHE A 195 -13.58 -1.96 -2.79
C PHE A 195 -14.05 -2.82 -3.97
N ILE A 196 -15.06 -3.68 -3.80
CA ILE A 196 -15.66 -4.47 -4.90
C ILE A 196 -16.33 -3.56 -5.92
N ASP A 197 -17.01 -2.51 -5.47
CA ASP A 197 -17.69 -1.55 -6.30
C ASP A 197 -17.11 -0.14 -6.11
N GLN A 198 -17.08 0.66 -7.17
CA GLN A 198 -16.46 1.98 -7.08
C GLN A 198 -17.36 2.98 -6.34
N GLU A 199 -18.65 2.98 -6.65
CA GLU A 199 -19.62 3.89 -6.06
C GLU A 199 -19.77 3.59 -4.56
N ASP A 200 -19.92 2.30 -4.21
CA ASP A 200 -19.97 1.86 -2.82
C ASP A 200 -18.70 2.24 -2.05
N MET A 201 -17.52 2.11 -2.67
CA MET A 201 -16.26 2.56 -2.08
C MET A 201 -16.29 4.06 -1.79
N MET A 202 -16.69 4.89 -2.75
CA MET A 202 -16.69 6.34 -2.58
C MET A 202 -17.66 6.77 -1.47
N VAL A 203 -18.89 6.23 -1.46
CA VAL A 203 -19.89 6.48 -0.42
C VAL A 203 -19.38 6.04 0.95
N HIS A 204 -18.77 4.85 1.04
CA HIS A 204 -18.20 4.34 2.28
C HIS A 204 -17.10 5.24 2.84
N LEU A 205 -16.10 5.59 2.02
CA LEU A 205 -14.99 6.45 2.44
C LEU A 205 -15.48 7.83 2.89
N TYR A 206 -16.43 8.39 2.14
CA TYR A 206 -17.02 9.70 2.45
C TYR A 206 -17.74 9.71 3.80
N ASN A 207 -18.57 8.69 4.07
CA ASN A 207 -19.27 8.56 5.34
C ASN A 207 -18.31 8.38 6.53
N ILE A 208 -17.23 7.62 6.35
CA ILE A 208 -16.24 7.49 7.42
C ILE A 208 -15.50 8.82 7.65
N LEU A 209 -15.18 9.58 6.61
CA LEU A 209 -14.59 10.91 6.77
C LEU A 209 -15.53 11.88 7.50
N LYS A 210 -16.84 11.85 7.22
CA LYS A 210 -17.85 12.61 7.98
C LYS A 210 -17.81 12.29 9.46
N LEU A 211 -17.83 11.01 9.81
CA LEU A 211 -17.75 10.58 11.21
C LEU A 211 -16.41 10.99 11.86
N ALA A 212 -15.30 10.88 11.12
CA ALA A 212 -14.00 11.31 11.59
C ALA A 212 -13.94 12.82 11.83
N ARG A 213 -14.58 13.61 10.96
CA ARG A 213 -14.72 15.07 11.09
C ARG A 213 -15.47 15.43 12.38
N ILE A 214 -16.69 14.91 12.55
CA ILE A 214 -17.52 15.15 13.73
C ILE A 214 -16.75 14.84 15.01
N LYS A 215 -16.07 13.69 15.06
CA LYS A 215 -15.25 13.31 16.22
C LYS A 215 -14.10 14.29 16.47
N THR A 216 -13.40 14.69 15.41
CA THR A 216 -12.24 15.59 15.50
C THR A 216 -12.67 17.01 15.91
N ASP A 217 -13.80 17.52 15.38
CA ASP A 217 -14.40 18.80 15.79
C ASP A 217 -14.82 18.80 17.27
N LEU A 218 -15.44 17.71 17.74
CA LEU A 218 -15.80 17.56 19.15
C LEU A 218 -14.55 17.57 20.06
N GLU A 219 -13.47 16.89 19.66
CA GLU A 219 -12.19 16.90 20.39
C GLU A 219 -11.56 18.30 20.37
N PHE A 220 -11.58 18.98 19.23
CA PHE A 220 -11.04 20.33 19.06
C PHE A 220 -11.78 21.37 19.92
N ASN A 221 -13.11 21.29 19.98
CA ASN A 221 -13.94 22.19 20.76
C ASN A 221 -13.74 21.99 22.27
N LYS A 222 -13.57 20.75 22.74
CA LYS A 222 -13.26 20.45 24.14
C LYS A 222 -11.94 21.08 24.59
N ILE A 223 -10.89 20.95 23.77
CA ILE A 223 -9.59 21.58 24.05
C ILE A 223 -9.71 23.10 24.06
N SER A 224 -10.51 23.68 23.15
CA SER A 224 -10.73 25.12 23.08
C SER A 224 -11.51 25.68 24.28
N THR A 225 -12.38 24.88 24.91
CA THR A 225 -13.04 25.24 26.18
C THR A 225 -12.11 25.13 27.38
N ASP A 226 -11.21 24.14 27.39
CA ASP A 226 -10.25 23.89 28.49
C ASP A 226 -9.02 24.83 28.45
N GLU A 227 -8.67 25.41 27.30
CA GLU A 227 -7.59 26.41 27.16
C GLU A 227 -7.84 27.68 27.99
N LYS A 228 -9.11 27.99 28.32
CA LYS A 228 -9.42 29.07 29.28
C LYS A 228 -8.94 28.77 30.71
N ALA A 229 -8.57 27.52 31.01
CA ALA A 229 -8.10 27.09 32.32
C ALA A 229 -6.58 26.79 32.40
N MET A 230 -5.90 26.40 31.31
CA MET A 230 -4.44 26.11 31.30
C MET A 230 -3.78 26.33 29.92
N GLY A 231 -3.33 27.56 29.65
CA GLY A 231 -2.90 28.04 28.33
C GLY A 231 -1.53 27.62 27.78
N PHE A 232 -0.89 26.54 28.24
CA PHE A 232 0.44 26.16 27.71
C PHE A 232 0.64 24.68 27.36
N VAL A 233 -0.24 23.78 27.82
CA VAL A 233 -0.05 22.32 27.65
C VAL A 233 -0.70 21.77 26.37
N PHE A 234 -1.62 22.52 25.75
CA PHE A 234 -2.50 21.99 24.69
C PHE A 234 -2.18 22.44 23.25
N SER A 235 -1.20 23.34 23.03
CA SER A 235 -0.92 23.92 21.71
C SER A 235 -0.60 22.86 20.64
N SER A 236 0.28 21.90 20.97
CA SER A 236 0.66 20.81 20.07
C SER A 236 -0.50 19.87 19.70
N SER A 237 -1.45 19.66 20.63
CA SER A 237 -2.64 18.86 20.38
C SER A 237 -3.61 19.56 19.44
N LYS A 238 -3.76 20.88 19.58
CA LYS A 238 -4.65 21.71 18.78
C LYS A 238 -4.18 21.81 17.32
N ASP A 239 -2.88 22.02 17.12
CA ASP A 239 -2.29 22.07 15.77
C ASP A 239 -2.46 20.72 15.05
N ARG A 240 -2.20 19.60 15.74
CA ARG A 240 -2.42 18.26 15.18
C ARG A 240 -3.89 18.01 14.79
N LEU A 241 -4.85 18.47 15.59
CA LEU A 241 -6.27 18.33 15.26
C LEU A 241 -6.65 19.22 14.07
N ARG A 242 -6.10 20.43 13.96
CA ARG A 242 -6.29 21.31 12.81
C ARG A 242 -5.74 20.69 11.52
N GLU A 243 -4.52 20.15 11.56
CA GLU A 243 -3.93 19.43 10.42
C GLU A 243 -4.81 18.25 10.00
N LYS A 244 -5.35 17.51 10.98
CA LYS A 244 -6.26 16.39 10.71
C LYS A 244 -7.56 16.86 10.06
N LEU A 245 -8.16 17.97 10.51
CA LEU A 245 -9.36 18.54 9.90
C LEU A 245 -9.10 18.99 8.45
N GLN A 246 -8.00 19.70 8.21
CA GLN A 246 -7.60 20.08 6.84
C GLN A 246 -7.40 18.87 5.94
N LYS A 247 -6.78 17.80 6.46
CA LYS A 247 -6.60 16.56 5.69
C LYS A 247 -7.93 15.88 5.40
N ILE A 248 -8.88 15.90 6.34
CA ILE A 248 -10.24 15.39 6.11
C ILE A 248 -10.92 16.18 4.99
N GLU A 249 -10.87 17.50 5.03
CA GLU A 249 -11.47 18.37 4.01
C GLU A 249 -10.89 18.09 2.62
N GLN A 250 -9.55 18.03 2.50
CA GLN A 250 -8.89 17.68 1.24
C GLN A 250 -9.35 16.32 0.69
N LEU A 251 -9.49 15.31 1.55
CA LEU A 251 -9.95 13.98 1.11
C LEU A 251 -11.42 13.99 0.71
N GLN A 252 -12.27 14.75 1.41
CA GLN A 252 -13.69 14.92 1.03
C GLN A 252 -13.82 15.61 -0.33
N GLU A 253 -13.04 16.67 -0.58
CA GLU A 253 -13.00 17.35 -1.88
C GLU A 253 -12.58 16.42 -3.01
N ILE A 254 -11.57 15.57 -2.77
CA ILE A 254 -11.17 14.54 -3.74
C ILE A 254 -12.34 13.60 -4.03
N LEU A 255 -13.02 13.08 -3.00
CA LEU A 255 -14.17 12.18 -3.21
C LEU A 255 -15.31 12.84 -3.97
N ILE A 256 -15.65 14.10 -3.66
CA ILE A 256 -16.72 14.85 -4.36
C ILE A 256 -16.33 15.11 -5.82
N ARG A 257 -15.05 15.35 -6.11
CA ARG A 257 -14.58 15.52 -7.49
C ARG A 257 -14.69 14.23 -8.29
N GLU A 258 -14.34 13.10 -7.69
CA GLU A 258 -14.43 11.79 -8.35
C GLU A 258 -15.88 11.29 -8.45
N GLU A 259 -16.74 11.60 -7.47
CA GLU A 259 -18.15 11.22 -7.43
C GLU A 259 -19.03 12.41 -6.98
N PRO A 260 -19.47 13.28 -7.93
CA PRO A 260 -20.22 14.50 -7.61
C PRO A 260 -21.56 14.29 -6.91
N SER A 261 -22.16 13.10 -7.01
CA SER A 261 -23.41 12.78 -6.32
C SER A 261 -23.29 12.88 -4.79
N LEU A 262 -22.08 12.70 -4.23
CA LEU A 262 -21.81 12.83 -2.80
C LEU A 262 -22.11 14.23 -2.25
N LYS A 263 -22.01 15.28 -3.08
CA LYS A 263 -22.32 16.65 -2.64
C LYS A 263 -23.79 16.79 -2.19
N LYS A 264 -24.71 16.07 -2.83
CA LYS A 264 -26.13 16.10 -2.47
C LYS A 264 -26.40 15.46 -1.11
N MET A 265 -25.54 14.54 -0.65
CA MET A 265 -25.66 13.92 0.67
C MET A 265 -25.28 14.88 1.82
N ASP A 266 -24.56 15.98 1.55
CA ASP A 266 -24.34 17.04 2.55
C ASP A 266 -25.59 17.90 2.71
N GLU A 267 -26.26 18.24 1.62
CA GLU A 267 -27.42 19.14 1.61
C GLU A 267 -28.65 18.49 2.28
N SER A 268 -28.85 17.18 2.12
CA SER A 268 -29.98 16.46 2.74
C SER A 268 -29.85 16.31 4.27
N TYR A 269 -28.62 16.24 4.80
CA TYR A 269 -28.39 16.04 6.23
C TYR A 269 -28.57 17.34 7.04
N ILE A 270 -28.28 18.50 6.42
CA ILE A 270 -28.48 19.82 7.04
C ILE A 270 -29.98 20.12 7.19
N GLN A 271 -30.80 19.75 6.20
CA GLN A 271 -32.25 19.93 6.26
C GLN A 271 -32.91 19.09 7.37
N ASP A 272 -32.45 17.86 7.61
CA ASP A 272 -33.00 17.00 8.66
C ASP A 272 -32.57 17.40 10.09
N SER A 273 -31.43 18.11 10.26
CA SER A 273 -31.02 18.65 11.57
C SER A 273 -31.79 19.91 11.96
N ASP A 274 -32.15 20.75 10.99
CA ASP A 274 -32.91 21.98 11.25
C ASP A 274 -34.39 21.69 11.56
N CYS A 275 -34.96 20.61 11.01
CA CYS A 275 -36.33 20.18 11.35
C CYS A 275 -36.47 19.53 12.73
N LYS A 276 -35.37 19.20 13.43
CA LYS A 276 -35.41 18.63 14.80
C LYS A 276 -35.14 19.64 15.91
N ALA A 277 -34.96 20.92 15.56
CA ALA A 277 -34.73 22.02 16.50
C ALA A 277 -35.99 22.88 16.76
N HIS A 278 -37.18 22.41 16.37
CA HIS A 278 -38.47 23.06 16.62
C HIS A 278 -39.41 22.16 17.43
#